data_AF-A0A920GFN8-F1
#
_entry.id   AF-A0A920GFN8-F1
#
_cell.length_a   1.000
_cell.length_b   1.000
_cell.length_c   1.000
_cell.angle_alpha   90.00
_cell.angle_beta   90.00
_cell.angle_gamma   90.00
#
_symmetry.space_group_name_H-M   'P 1'
#
loop_
_entity.id
_entity.type
_entity.pdbx_description
1 polymer ?
#
loop_
_entity_poly.entity_id
_entity_poly.type
_entity_poly.pdbx_seq_one_letter_code
_entity_poly.pdbx_strand_id
1 'polypeptide(L)'
;MTRLLSATENTYTTLFYTGLAGLGWSSLMVPFVWVPMFQIHFYVFSLSALLGAIAHLCMISAFDRAEASFLAPYNYTKLLWVTVLGYLIFGDIPSLEMWIGAFIIVSAGFYVFNREKIKSG
;
A
#
# COMPACT_ATOMS: atom_id res chain seq x y z
N MET A 1 -7.81 -24.62 -6.60
CA MET A 1 -6.34 -24.75 -6.47
C MET A 1 -5.66 -23.50 -5.90
N THR A 2 -6.37 -22.41 -5.60
CA THR A 2 -5.82 -21.20 -4.93
C THR A 2 -6.09 -21.12 -3.43
N ARG A 3 -6.91 -22.04 -2.86
CA ARG A 3 -7.25 -22.07 -1.43
C ARG A 3 -6.29 -22.88 -0.57
N LEU A 4 -5.44 -23.73 -1.16
CA LEU A 4 -4.56 -24.65 -0.43
C LEU A 4 -3.13 -24.12 -0.23
N LEU A 5 -2.78 -22.95 -0.79
CA LEU A 5 -1.48 -22.30 -0.59
C LEU A 5 -1.50 -21.24 0.54
N SER A 6 -2.67 -20.67 0.87
CA SER A 6 -2.79 -19.64 1.92
C SER A 6 -2.59 -20.16 3.35
N ALA A 7 -2.63 -21.48 3.58
CA ALA A 7 -2.48 -22.03 4.92
C ALA A 7 -1.01 -22.29 5.32
N THR A 8 -0.09 -22.29 4.36
CA THR A 8 1.32 -22.71 4.58
C THR A 8 2.37 -21.65 4.24
N GLU A 9 2.00 -20.57 3.55
CA GLU A 9 2.87 -19.42 3.37
C GLU A 9 2.95 -18.67 4.70
N ASN A 10 3.93 -19.05 5.52
CA ASN A 10 4.21 -18.35 6.76
C ASN A 10 4.48 -16.88 6.42
N THR A 11 3.74 -15.97 7.04
CA THR A 11 3.83 -14.52 6.79
C THR A 11 5.26 -14.01 6.81
N TYR A 12 6.07 -14.54 7.72
CA TYR A 12 7.50 -14.24 7.83
C TYR A 12 8.28 -14.61 6.57
N THR A 13 7.93 -15.72 5.92
CA THR A 13 8.56 -16.22 4.69
C THR A 13 8.24 -15.34 3.49
N THR A 14 6.99 -14.93 3.30
CA THR A 14 6.61 -13.99 2.24
C THR A 14 7.28 -12.63 2.45
N LEU A 15 7.27 -12.10 3.68
CA LEU A 15 7.96 -10.84 4.00
C LEU A 15 9.47 -10.94 3.73
N PHE A 16 10.07 -12.06 4.11
CA PHE A 16 11.49 -12.34 3.91
C PHE A 16 11.86 -12.43 2.43
N TYR A 17 11.10 -13.18 1.62
CA TYR A 17 11.36 -13.28 0.18
C TYR A 17 11.14 -11.96 -0.56
N THR A 18 10.10 -11.20 -0.20
CA THR A 18 9.84 -9.90 -0.82
C THR A 18 10.95 -8.90 -0.47
N GLY A 19 11.42 -8.92 0.79
CA GLY A 19 12.55 -8.12 1.24
C GLY A 19 13.87 -8.53 0.56
N LEU A 20 14.12 -9.83 0.41
CA LEU A 20 15.31 -10.36 -0.25
C LEU A 20 15.32 -10.03 -1.75
N ALA A 21 14.18 -10.16 -2.42
CA ALA A 21 14.03 -9.76 -3.81
C ALA A 21 14.23 -8.24 -3.98
N GLY A 22 13.66 -7.43 -3.09
CA GLY A 22 13.87 -5.98 -3.05
C GLY A 22 15.34 -5.61 -2.82
N LEU A 23 16.03 -6.28 -1.90
CA LEU A 23 17.46 -6.10 -1.65
C LEU A 23 18.29 -6.46 -2.88
N GLY A 24 18.05 -7.63 -3.48
CA GLY A 24 18.75 -8.05 -4.69
C GLY A 24 18.57 -7.07 -5.84
N TRP A 25 17.32 -6.66 -6.09
CA TRP A 25 17.01 -5.69 -7.15
C TRP A 25 17.63 -4.32 -6.88
N SER A 26 17.49 -3.81 -5.65
CA SER A 26 18.07 -2.51 -5.28
C SER A 26 19.59 -2.53 -5.41
N SER A 27 20.27 -3.58 -4.95
CA SER A 27 21.73 -3.74 -5.04
C SER A 27 22.26 -3.70 -6.48
N LEU A 28 21.51 -4.25 -7.44
CA LEU A 28 21.85 -4.17 -8.87
C LEU A 28 21.73 -2.74 -9.43
N MET A 29 20.83 -1.92 -8.89
CA MET A 29 20.57 -0.55 -9.33
C MET A 29 21.49 0.49 -8.67
N VAL A 30 22.04 0.17 -7.49
CA VAL A 30 22.97 1.01 -6.72
C VAL A 30 24.11 1.62 -7.57
N PRO A 31 24.86 0.87 -8.41
CA PRO A 31 25.96 1.45 -9.19
C PRO A 31 25.52 2.43 -10.27
N PHE A 32 24.25 2.39 -10.72
CA PHE A 32 23.75 3.27 -11.78
C PHE A 32 23.16 4.58 -11.25
N VAL A 33 22.67 4.60 -10.01
CA VAL A 33 21.90 5.73 -9.44
C VAL A 33 22.41 6.09 -8.04
N TRP A 34 23.72 5.97 -7.81
CA TRP A 34 24.31 6.21 -6.50
C TRP A 34 24.05 7.65 -6.01
N VAL A 35 23.45 7.78 -4.83
CA VAL A 35 23.25 9.06 -4.14
C VAL A 35 23.90 8.96 -2.75
N PRO A 36 24.72 9.95 -2.34
CA PRO A 36 25.35 9.94 -1.02
C PRO A 36 24.30 9.98 0.09
N MET A 37 24.35 8.99 0.99
CA MET A 37 23.41 8.88 2.11
C MET A 37 23.89 9.72 3.30
N PHE A 38 23.12 10.74 3.66
CA PHE A 38 23.23 11.42 4.97
C PHE A 38 22.61 10.59 6.10
N GLN A 39 23.01 10.90 7.35
CA GLN A 39 22.56 10.18 8.55
C GLN A 39 21.04 10.21 8.77
N ILE A 40 20.36 11.27 8.33
CA ILE A 40 18.89 11.37 8.38
C ILE A 40 18.20 10.30 7.52
N HIS A 41 18.78 9.96 6.37
CA HIS A 41 18.18 8.98 5.46
C HIS A 41 18.15 7.59 6.10
N PHE A 42 19.17 7.23 6.88
CA PHE A 42 19.20 5.94 7.59
C PHE A 42 18.02 5.80 8.57
N TYR A 43 17.74 6.85 9.35
CA TYR A 43 16.62 6.85 10.30
C TYR A 43 15.27 6.77 9.59
N VAL A 44 15.07 7.58 8.54
CA VAL A 44 13.82 7.58 7.77
C VAL A 44 13.60 6.25 7.09
N PHE A 45 14.65 5.66 6.50
CA PHE A 45 14.57 4.35 5.84
C PHE A 45 14.23 3.24 6.84
N SER A 46 14.91 3.23 8.00
CA SER A 46 14.63 2.25 9.06
C SER A 46 13.21 2.37 9.60
N LEU A 47 12.72 3.60 9.82
CA LEU A 47 11.36 3.84 10.28
C LEU A 47 10.33 3.40 9.22
N SER A 48 10.56 3.71 7.95
CA SER A 48 9.68 3.28 6.86
C SER A 48 9.63 1.75 6.72
N ALA A 49 10.77 1.07 6.91
CA ALA A 49 10.85 -0.38 6.85
C ALA A 49 10.05 -1.02 8.00
N LEU A 50 10.18 -0.49 9.21
CA LEU A 50 9.40 -0.92 10.38
C LEU A 50 7.90 -0.71 10.18
N LEU A 51 7.49 0.50 9.76
CA LEU A 51 6.09 0.81 9.50
C LEU A 51 5.50 -0.05 8.38
N GLY A 52 6.26 -0.27 7.31
CA GLY A 52 5.87 -1.15 6.20
C GLY A 52 5.68 -2.60 6.64
N ALA A 53 6.59 -3.13 7.47
CA ALA A 53 6.48 -4.47 8.03
C ALA A 53 5.23 -4.60 8.94
N ILE A 54 5.02 -3.64 9.83
CA ILE A 54 3.83 -3.61 10.71
C ILE A 54 2.54 -3.54 9.88
N ALA A 55 2.50 -2.69 8.84
CA ALA A 55 1.35 -2.57 7.96
C ALA A 55 1.04 -3.90 7.24
N HIS A 56 2.06 -4.61 6.77
CA HIS A 56 1.91 -5.94 6.17
C HIS A 56 1.37 -6.97 7.16
N LEU A 57 1.90 -7.01 8.38
CA LEU A 57 1.41 -7.90 9.44
C LEU A 57 -0.05 -7.61 9.79
N CYS A 58 -0.41 -6.32 9.89
CA CYS A 58 -1.78 -5.88 10.14
C CYS A 58 -2.72 -6.29 9.01
N MET A 59 -2.30 -6.13 7.76
CA MET A 59 -3.07 -6.53 6.58
C MET A 59 -3.35 -8.03 6.58
N ILE A 60 -2.34 -8.86 6.87
CA ILE A 60 -2.52 -10.31 6.95
C ILE A 60 -3.46 -10.69 8.10
N SER A 61 -3.29 -10.06 9.27
CA SER A 61 -4.19 -10.26 10.41
C SER A 61 -5.64 -9.84 10.09
N ALA A 62 -5.84 -8.82 9.26
CA ALA A 62 -7.15 -8.39 8.81
C ALA A 62 -7.79 -9.38 7.84
N PHE A 63 -7.03 -9.97 6.92
CA PHE A 63 -7.52 -11.05 6.04
C PHE A 63 -7.82 -12.34 6.79
N ASP A 64 -7.12 -12.62 7.90
CA ASP A 64 -7.35 -13.80 8.72
C ASP A 64 -8.65 -13.67 9.56
N ARG A 65 -8.97 -12.45 10.02
CA ARG A 65 -10.12 -12.19 10.90
C ARG A 65 -11.40 -11.76 10.19
N ALA A 66 -11.33 -11.27 8.95
CA ALA A 66 -12.48 -10.80 8.20
C ALA A 66 -12.54 -11.45 6.81
N GLU A 67 -13.74 -11.83 6.36
CA GLU A 67 -13.93 -12.35 5.01
C GLU A 67 -13.38 -11.37 3.97
N ALA A 68 -12.66 -11.89 2.96
CA ALA A 68 -12.05 -11.10 1.89
C ALA A 68 -13.03 -10.12 1.20
N SER A 69 -14.34 -10.44 1.23
CA SER A 69 -15.47 -9.61 0.79
C SER A 69 -15.53 -8.24 1.49
N PHE A 70 -15.18 -8.18 2.79
CA PHE A 70 -15.23 -6.98 3.62
C PHE A 70 -13.95 -6.13 3.50
N LEU A 71 -12.85 -6.72 3.04
CA LEU A 71 -11.60 -6.01 2.74
C LEU A 71 -11.55 -5.45 1.32
N ALA A 72 -12.44 -5.86 0.40
CA ALA A 72 -12.50 -5.30 -0.95
C ALA A 72 -12.70 -3.76 -0.98
N PRO A 73 -13.57 -3.16 -0.13
CA PRO A 73 -13.69 -1.69 0.01
C PRO A 73 -12.42 -1.00 0.54
N TYR A 74 -11.58 -1.71 1.32
CA TYR A 74 -10.41 -1.13 1.98
C TYR A 74 -9.36 -0.59 1.00
N ASN A 75 -9.14 -1.29 -0.12
CA ASN A 75 -8.21 -0.83 -1.15
C ASN A 75 -8.65 0.50 -1.78
N TYR A 76 -9.94 0.78 -1.87
CA TYR A 76 -10.45 2.05 -2.38
C TYR A 76 -10.26 3.19 -1.38
N THR A 77 -10.51 2.93 -0.10
CA THR A 77 -10.27 3.92 0.98
C THR A 77 -8.79 4.23 1.14
N LYS A 78 -7.90 3.23 0.94
CA LYS A 78 -6.44 3.43 0.91
C LYS A 78 -6.05 4.46 -0.15
N LEU A 79 -6.66 4.40 -1.33
CA LEU A 79 -6.41 5.32 -2.43
C LEU A 79 -6.73 6.77 -2.03
N LEU A 80 -7.87 6.98 -1.36
CA LEU A 80 -8.28 8.28 -0.83
C LEU A 80 -7.27 8.84 0.18
N TRP A 81 -6.83 8.02 1.15
CA TRP A 81 -5.83 8.44 2.14
C TRP A 81 -4.48 8.77 1.53
N VAL A 82 -4.02 8.01 0.53
CA VAL A 82 -2.78 8.29 -0.20
C VAL A 82 -2.87 9.65 -0.91
N THR A 83 -4.00 9.98 -1.54
CA THR A 83 -4.19 11.28 -2.20
C THR A 83 -4.17 12.43 -1.19
N VAL A 84 -4.90 12.30 -0.07
CA VAL A 84 -4.98 13.34 0.97
C VAL A 84 -3.63 13.56 1.66
N LEU A 85 -2.95 12.48 2.06
CA LEU A 85 -1.63 12.56 2.69
C LEU A 85 -0.57 13.06 1.71
N GLY A 86 -0.65 12.67 0.44
CA GLY A 86 0.23 13.19 -0.62
C GLY A 86 0.14 14.71 -0.74
N TYR A 87 -1.07 15.25 -0.77
CA TYR A 87 -1.29 16.70 -0.79
C TYR A 87 -0.79 17.39 0.49
N LEU A 88 -1.09 16.84 1.67
CA LEU A 88 -0.73 17.45 2.96
C LEU A 88 0.77 17.41 3.28
N ILE A 89 1.46 16.33 2.91
CA ILE A 89 2.89 16.14 3.28
C ILE A 89 3.81 16.85 2.30
N PHE A 90 3.51 16.79 0.99
CA PHE A 90 4.41 17.30 -0.04
C PHE A 90 4.05 18.71 -0.51
N GLY A 91 2.83 19.20 -0.24
CA GLY A 91 2.39 20.55 -0.61
C GLY A 91 2.41 20.84 -2.10
N ASP A 92 2.64 19.81 -2.93
CA ASP A 92 2.72 19.91 -4.37
C ASP A 92 1.32 20.20 -4.93
N ILE A 93 1.19 21.31 -5.64
CA ILE A 93 -0.08 21.69 -6.26
C ILE A 93 -0.34 20.66 -7.36
N PRO A 94 -1.44 19.88 -7.29
CA PRO A 94 -1.70 18.78 -8.19
C PRO A 94 -1.63 19.25 -9.65
N SER A 95 -0.78 18.62 -10.45
CA SER A 95 -0.77 18.78 -11.91
C SER A 95 -2.10 18.32 -12.51
N LEU A 96 -2.40 18.70 -13.76
CA LEU A 96 -3.66 18.35 -14.44
C LEU A 96 -3.93 16.82 -14.41
N GLU A 97 -2.87 16.02 -14.49
CA GLU A 97 -2.90 14.56 -14.42
C GLU A 97 -3.42 14.05 -13.07
N MET A 98 -3.01 14.72 -11.99
CA MET A 98 -3.42 14.38 -10.62
C MET A 98 -4.88 14.79 -10.35
N TRP A 99 -5.37 15.86 -10.99
CA TRP A 99 -6.80 16.22 -10.97
C TRP A 99 -7.68 15.19 -11.68
N ILE A 100 -7.24 14.67 -12.83
CA ILE A 100 -7.94 13.59 -13.54
C ILE A 100 -7.95 12.32 -12.68
N GLY A 101 -6.81 11.97 -12.08
CA GLY A 101 -6.72 10.88 -11.12
C GLY A 101 -7.69 11.06 -9.96
N ALA A 102 -7.68 12.22 -9.29
CA ALA A 102 -8.58 12.53 -8.18
C ALA A 102 -10.06 12.43 -8.58
N PHE A 103 -10.45 12.90 -9.77
CA PHE A 103 -11.82 12.79 -10.27
C PHE A 103 -12.28 11.34 -10.42
N ILE A 104 -11.42 10.46 -10.96
CA ILE A 104 -11.69 9.02 -11.10
C ILE A 104 -11.86 8.37 -9.72
N ILE A 105 -11.03 8.73 -8.74
CA ILE A 105 -11.12 8.21 -7.37
C ILE A 105 -12.42 8.62 -6.69
N VAL A 106 -12.78 9.91 -6.78
CA VAL A 106 -14.02 10.45 -6.19
C VAL A 106 -15.25 9.80 -6.81
N SER A 107 -15.27 9.64 -8.14
CA SER A 107 -16.39 9.00 -8.85
C SER A 107 -16.51 7.50 -8.53
N ALA A 108 -15.39 6.79 -8.38
CA ALA A 108 -15.38 5.40 -7.89
C ALA A 108 -15.90 5.31 -6.43
N GLY A 109 -15.47 6.22 -5.56
CA GLY A 109 -15.96 6.29 -4.17
C GLY A 109 -17.47 6.55 -4.10
N PHE A 110 -17.98 7.46 -4.92
CA PHE A 110 -19.40 7.75 -5.01
C PHE A 110 -20.21 6.54 -5.53
N TYR A 111 -19.69 5.83 -6.54
CA TYR A 111 -20.31 4.62 -7.06
C TYR A 111 -20.42 3.51 -6.00
N VAL A 112 -19.37 3.28 -5.21
CA VAL A 112 -19.37 2.29 -4.12
C VAL A 112 -20.37 2.66 -3.04
N PHE A 113 -20.38 3.92 -2.60
CA PHE A 113 -21.34 4.42 -1.61
C PHE A 113 -22.79 4.20 -2.08
N ASN A 114 -23.06 4.47 -3.35
CA ASN A 114 -24.38 4.25 -3.93
C ASN A 114 -24.72 2.75 -4.04
N ARG A 115 -23.73 1.89 -4.34
CA ARG A 115 -23.91 0.45 -4.40
C ARG A 115 -24.20 -0.18 -3.03
N GLU A 116 -23.56 0.31 -1.98
CA GLU A 116 -23.82 -0.14 -0.60
C GLU A 116 -25.22 0.24 -0.12
N LYS A 117 -25.69 1.45 -0.46
CA LYS A 117 -27.08 1.86 -0.18
C LYS A 117 -28.11 0.95 -0.86
N ILE A 118 -27.85 0.49 -2.08
CA ILE A 118 -28.78 -0.36 -2.83
C ILE A 118 -28.82 -1.79 -2.26
N LYS A 119 -27.79 -2.25 -1.55
CA LYS A 119 -27.73 -3.62 -0.99
C LYS A 119 -28.28 -3.72 0.45
N SER A 120 -28.58 -2.58 1.08
CA SER A 120 -29.09 -2.48 2.46
C SER A 120 -30.57 -2.06 2.54
N GLY A 121 -31.30 -2.05 1.42
CA GLY A 121 -32.75 -1.87 1.36
C GLY A 121 -33.41 -3.10 0.78
#